data_AF-A0A251S461-F1
#
_entry.id   AF-A0A251S461-F1
#
_cell.length_a   1.000
_cell.length_b   1.000
_cell.length_c   1.000
_cell.angle_alpha   90.00
_cell.angle_beta   90.00
_cell.angle_gamma   90.00
#
_symmetry.space_group_name_H-M   'P 1'
#
loop_
_entity.id
_entity.type
_entity.pdbx_description
1 polymer ?
#
loop_
_entity_poly.entity_id
_entity_poly.type
_entity_poly.pdbx_seq_one_letter_code
_entity_poly.pdbx_strand_id
1 'polypeptide(L)'
;MVEGVVGPATFATLAMDADVKESVMNDLNRFVERREYYRRVGKAWKRGYLLYGLPGTGKSSLIAAMANYLNFDIYDLELADMTNSMLRQLLLDPALFRPGRMDVHINMSYCTPCGFRLLASNYHGITQHERFEDIDDLIGKVEITPRR
;
A
#
# COMPACT_ATOMS: atom_id res chain seq x y z
N MET A 1 7.03 24.28 9.26
CA MET A 1 7.55 23.88 7.94
C MET A 1 8.60 22.81 8.21
N VAL A 2 8.21 21.54 8.16
CA VAL A 2 9.14 20.40 8.28
C VAL A 2 9.10 19.71 6.93
N GLU A 3 10.23 19.69 6.23
CA GLU A 3 10.40 18.96 4.99
C GLU A 3 10.15 17.46 5.26
N GLY A 4 9.08 16.92 4.66
CA GLY A 4 8.72 15.52 4.77
C GLY A 4 9.70 14.68 3.95
N VAL A 5 10.70 14.11 4.60
CA VAL A 5 11.61 13.14 3.97
C VAL A 5 10.78 11.98 3.45
N VAL A 6 10.67 11.85 2.13
CA VAL A 6 10.12 10.63 1.53
C VAL A 6 11.09 9.50 1.85
N GLY A 7 10.66 8.54 2.66
CA GLY A 7 11.51 7.42 3.08
C GLY A 7 12.02 6.61 1.87
N PRO A 8 13.03 5.74 2.03
CA PRO A 8 13.67 5.02 0.92
C PRO A 8 12.78 3.96 0.24
N ALA A 9 11.53 3.80 0.67
CA ALA A 9 10.64 2.75 0.18
C ALA A 9 10.21 3.03 -1.26
N THR A 10 10.43 2.07 -2.15
CA THR A 10 9.96 2.10 -3.55
C THR A 10 9.11 0.88 -3.84
N PHE A 11 8.36 0.89 -4.95
CA PHE A 11 7.64 -0.30 -5.41
C PHE A 11 8.58 -1.49 -5.68
N ALA A 12 9.85 -1.24 -6.03
CA ALA A 12 10.84 -2.29 -6.22
C ALA A 12 11.18 -3.00 -4.90
N THR A 13 11.28 -2.25 -3.80
CA THR A 13 11.64 -2.80 -2.48
C THR A 13 10.45 -3.36 -1.69
N LEU A 14 9.22 -3.12 -2.16
CA LEU A 14 8.01 -3.48 -1.43
C LEU A 14 7.63 -4.96 -1.66
N ALA A 15 7.63 -5.73 -0.58
CA ALA A 15 7.19 -7.12 -0.55
C ALA A 15 5.66 -7.21 -0.53
N MET A 16 5.09 -7.41 -1.70
CA MET A 16 3.66 -7.63 -1.95
C MET A 16 3.50 -8.40 -3.26
N ASP A 17 2.31 -8.93 -3.51
CA ASP A 17 2.01 -9.66 -4.73
C ASP A 17 2.18 -8.79 -5.98
N ALA A 18 2.76 -9.39 -7.03
CA ALA A 18 3.08 -8.69 -8.27
C ALA A 18 1.82 -8.11 -8.93
N ASP A 19 0.74 -8.86 -8.97
CA ASP A 19 -0.54 -8.43 -9.57
C ASP A 19 -1.15 -7.24 -8.82
N VAL A 20 -1.08 -7.26 -7.48
CA VAL A 20 -1.56 -6.16 -6.65
C VAL A 20 -0.68 -4.93 -6.85
N LYS A 21 0.65 -5.11 -6.88
CA LYS A 21 1.63 -4.05 -7.15
C LYS A 21 1.35 -3.38 -8.51
N GLU A 22 1.18 -4.18 -9.56
CA GLU A 22 0.91 -3.69 -10.91
C GLU A 22 -0.44 -2.97 -10.99
N SER A 23 -1.48 -3.52 -10.36
CA SER A 23 -2.81 -2.90 -10.28
C SER A 23 -2.74 -1.50 -9.64
N VAL A 24 -2.00 -1.36 -8.54
CA VAL A 24 -1.81 -0.06 -7.87
C VAL A 24 -1.05 0.92 -8.77
N MET A 25 0.07 0.50 -9.38
CA MET A 25 0.85 1.38 -10.26
C MET A 25 0.04 1.84 -11.47
N ASN A 26 -0.74 0.93 -12.08
CA ASN A 26 -1.63 1.26 -13.19
C ASN A 26 -2.73 2.25 -12.78
N ASP A 27 -3.28 2.11 -11.57
CA ASP A 27 -4.26 3.07 -11.05
C ASP A 27 -3.67 4.46 -10.82
N LEU A 28 -2.46 4.53 -10.27
CA LEU A 28 -1.74 5.80 -10.06
C LEU A 28 -1.45 6.51 -11.38
N ASN A 29 -1.00 5.79 -12.40
CA ASN A 29 -0.78 6.36 -13.74
C ASN A 29 -2.08 6.92 -14.32
N ARG A 30 -3.17 6.15 -14.25
CA ARG A 30 -4.50 6.62 -14.68
C ARG A 30 -4.98 7.84 -13.91
N PHE A 31 -4.68 7.93 -12.62
CA PHE A 31 -5.03 9.10 -11.81
C PHE A 31 -4.29 10.36 -12.29
N VAL A 32 -2.98 10.24 -12.57
CA VAL A 32 -2.14 11.34 -13.08
C VAL A 32 -2.61 11.82 -14.45
N GLU A 33 -2.81 10.90 -15.39
CA GLU A 33 -3.22 11.21 -16.77
C GLU A 33 -4.59 11.91 -16.86
N ARG A 34 -5.48 11.64 -15.89
CA ARG A 34 -6.85 12.18 -15.90
C ARG A 34 -6.98 13.59 -15.34
N ARG A 35 -5.91 14.25 -14.90
CA ARG A 35 -5.96 15.60 -14.31
C ARG A 35 -6.76 16.60 -15.16
N GLU A 36 -6.49 16.64 -16.47
CA GLU A 36 -7.19 17.53 -17.40
C GLU A 36 -8.67 17.17 -17.60
N TYR A 37 -9.00 15.87 -17.57
CA TYR A 37 -10.38 15.42 -17.63
C TYR A 37 -11.17 15.93 -16.42
N TYR A 38 -10.63 15.76 -15.20
CA TYR A 38 -11.26 16.25 -13.97
C TYR A 38 -11.47 17.76 -14.00
N ARG A 39 -10.47 18.51 -14.45
CA ARG A 39 -10.54 19.96 -14.64
C ARG A 39 -11.67 20.35 -15.61
N ARG A 40 -11.77 19.68 -16.76
CA ARG A 40 -12.77 19.96 -17.80
C ARG A 40 -14.20 19.73 -17.32
N VAL A 41 -14.43 18.66 -16.55
CA VAL A 41 -15.78 18.32 -16.06
C VAL A 41 -16.12 18.98 -14.71
N GLY A 42 -15.26 19.87 -14.20
CA GLY A 42 -15.47 20.59 -12.95
C GLY A 42 -15.47 19.71 -11.69
N LYS A 43 -14.80 18.54 -11.73
CA LYS A 43 -14.71 17.63 -10.57
C LYS A 43 -13.38 17.82 -9.85
N ALA A 44 -13.42 17.70 -8.52
CA ALA A 44 -12.20 17.68 -7.70
C ALA A 44 -11.29 16.52 -8.13
N TRP A 45 -10.04 16.82 -8.48
CA TRP A 45 -9.03 15.83 -8.84
C TRP A 45 -8.47 15.19 -7.57
N LYS A 46 -9.12 14.11 -7.14
CA LYS A 46 -8.79 13.36 -5.92
C LYS A 46 -8.92 11.86 -6.17
N ARG A 47 -8.12 11.08 -5.43
CA ARG A 47 -8.15 9.62 -5.42
C ARG A 47 -7.92 9.15 -3.98
N GLY A 48 -8.82 8.31 -3.46
CA GLY A 48 -8.67 7.77 -2.11
C GLY A 48 -8.39 6.28 -2.11
N TYR A 49 -7.41 5.88 -1.30
CA TYR A 49 -7.02 4.49 -1.05
C TYR A 49 -7.35 4.12 0.39
N LEU A 50 -7.93 2.93 0.58
CA LEU A 50 -8.10 2.30 1.89
C LEU A 50 -7.13 1.12 1.99
N LEU A 51 -6.14 1.23 2.86
CA LEU A 51 -5.16 0.18 3.14
C LEU A 51 -5.55 -0.53 4.44
N TYR A 52 -5.71 -1.86 4.40
CA TYR A 52 -6.07 -2.64 5.58
C TYR A 52 -5.29 -3.97 5.64
N GLY A 53 -5.49 -4.74 6.72
CA GLY A 53 -4.80 -6.00 6.98
C GLY A 53 -3.95 -5.95 8.24
N LEU A 54 -3.10 -6.95 8.45
CA LEU A 54 -2.36 -7.14 9.69
C LEU A 54 -1.30 -6.05 9.95
N PRO A 55 -0.92 -5.81 11.23
CA PRO A 55 0.21 -4.95 11.54
C PRO A 55 1.50 -5.53 10.94
N GLY A 56 2.37 -4.66 10.44
CA GLY A 56 3.67 -5.08 9.87
C GLY A 56 3.64 -5.55 8.42
N THR A 57 2.49 -5.53 7.73
CA THR A 57 2.41 -5.89 6.30
C THR A 57 2.75 -4.74 5.35
N GLY A 58 3.49 -3.73 5.81
CA GLY A 58 4.05 -2.69 4.93
C GLY A 58 3.07 -1.61 4.45
N LYS A 59 1.95 -1.36 5.14
CA LYS A 59 0.98 -0.30 4.76
C LYS A 59 1.64 1.08 4.64
N SER A 60 2.37 1.52 5.67
CA SER A 60 3.10 2.79 5.65
C SER A 60 4.22 2.79 4.59
N SER A 61 4.86 1.64 4.36
CA SER A 61 5.87 1.49 3.30
C SER A 61 5.26 1.62 1.90
N LEU A 62 4.03 1.14 1.69
CA LEU A 62 3.29 1.33 0.45
C LEU A 62 2.95 2.81 0.24
N ILE A 63 2.48 3.52 1.28
CA ILE A 63 2.23 4.97 1.20
C ILE A 63 3.49 5.71 0.75
N ALA A 64 4.63 5.39 1.37
CA ALA A 64 5.93 5.99 0.99
C ALA A 64 6.34 5.65 -0.45
N ALA A 65 6.14 4.40 -0.89
CA ALA A 65 6.41 3.98 -2.27
C ALA A 65 5.52 4.70 -3.29
N MET A 66 4.24 4.91 -2.99
CA MET A 66 3.31 5.65 -3.84
C MET A 66 3.70 7.13 -3.95
N ALA A 67 4.06 7.75 -2.83
CA ALA A 67 4.53 9.14 -2.77
C ALA A 67 5.81 9.33 -3.59
N ASN A 68 6.80 8.44 -3.42
CA ASN A 68 8.02 8.42 -4.24
C ASN A 68 7.72 8.25 -5.73
N TYR A 69 6.83 7.32 -6.09
CA TYR A 69 6.47 7.05 -7.48
C TYR A 69 5.82 8.25 -8.18
N LEU A 70 5.00 9.02 -7.44
CA LEU A 70 4.33 10.22 -7.94
C LEU A 70 5.14 11.51 -7.75
N ASN A 71 6.25 11.46 -7.03
CA ASN A 71 6.99 12.62 -6.53
C ASN A 71 6.09 13.59 -5.73
N PHE A 72 5.30 13.04 -4.79
CA PHE A 72 4.38 13.77 -3.93
C PHE A 72 4.91 13.84 -2.49
N ASP A 73 4.65 14.95 -1.81
CA ASP A 73 4.91 15.07 -0.37
C ASP A 73 3.89 14.28 0.45
N ILE A 74 4.34 13.71 1.57
CA ILE A 74 3.49 12.99 2.52
C ILE A 74 3.11 13.93 3.66
N TYR A 75 1.81 14.02 3.94
CA TYR A 75 1.27 14.73 5.09
C TYR A 75 0.54 13.72 5.97
N ASP A 76 1.02 13.56 7.21
CA ASP A 76 0.37 12.70 8.19
C ASP A 76 -0.64 13.50 9.01
N LEU A 77 -1.84 12.93 9.18
CA LEU A 77 -2.95 13.52 9.91
C LEU A 77 -3.52 12.47 10.86
N GLU A 78 -3.16 12.58 12.13
CA GLU A 78 -3.66 11.66 13.15
C GLU A 78 -5.05 12.09 13.63
N LEU A 79 -5.98 11.13 13.65
CA LEU A 79 -7.32 11.30 14.21
C LEU A 79 -7.29 11.02 15.72
N ALA A 80 -6.53 11.81 16.47
CA ALA A 80 -6.24 11.57 17.89
C ALA A 80 -7.47 11.58 18.81
N ASP A 81 -8.58 12.22 18.40
CA ASP A 81 -9.80 12.36 19.20
C ASP A 81 -10.95 11.45 18.76
N MET A 82 -10.70 10.49 17.88
CA MET A 82 -11.76 9.58 17.41
C MET A 82 -11.89 8.37 18.32
N THR A 83 -13.06 8.23 18.96
CA THR A 83 -13.39 7.01 19.71
C THR A 83 -13.59 5.83 18.75
N ASN A 84 -13.31 4.60 19.22
CA ASN A 84 -13.51 3.36 18.45
C ASN A 84 -14.95 3.22 17.90
N SER A 85 -15.95 3.71 18.63
CA SER A 85 -17.35 3.72 18.18
C SER A 85 -17.56 4.64 16.98
N MET A 86 -16.99 5.86 17.02
CA MET A 86 -17.08 6.80 15.90
C MET A 86 -16.32 6.31 14.68
N LEU A 87 -15.14 5.68 14.87
CA LEU A 87 -14.41 5.05 13.78
C LEU A 87 -15.21 3.91 13.14
N ARG A 88 -15.84 3.04 13.95
CA ARG A 88 -16.71 1.97 13.44
C ARG A 88 -17.89 2.53 12.67
N GLN A 89 -18.54 3.56 13.19
CA GLN A 89 -19.68 4.18 12.52
C GLN A 89 -19.27 4.80 11.18
N LEU A 90 -18.10 5.43 11.13
CA LEU A 90 -17.52 5.96 9.89
C LEU A 90 -17.26 4.82 8.90
N LEU A 91 -16.55 3.75 9.31
CA LEU A 91 -16.27 2.60 8.44
C LEU A 91 -17.52 1.87 7.92
N LEU A 92 -18.64 1.95 8.64
CA LEU A 92 -19.93 1.39 8.23
C LEU A 92 -20.78 2.37 7.41
N ASP A 93 -20.38 3.63 7.28
CA ASP A 93 -21.12 4.64 6.52
C ASP A 93 -21.03 4.33 5.01
N PRO A 94 -22.15 3.99 4.34
CA PRO A 94 -22.17 3.79 2.89
C PRO A 94 -21.68 5.02 2.12
N ALA A 95 -21.79 6.21 2.71
CA ALA A 95 -21.30 7.44 2.13
C ALA A 95 -19.78 7.44 1.96
N LEU A 96 -19.00 6.70 2.75
CA LEU A 96 -17.54 6.60 2.58
C LEU A 96 -17.13 5.82 1.34
N PHE A 97 -17.93 4.82 0.95
CA PHE A 97 -17.67 3.98 -0.21
C PHE A 97 -18.24 4.56 -1.51
N ARG A 98 -18.86 5.74 -1.46
CA ARG A 98 -19.33 6.44 -2.67
C ARG A 98 -18.14 6.80 -3.56
N PRO A 99 -18.26 6.66 -4.89
CA PRO A 99 -17.22 7.03 -5.84
C PRO A 99 -16.70 8.47 -5.59
N GLY A 100 -15.37 8.61 -5.60
CA GLY A 100 -14.64 9.85 -5.31
C GLY A 100 -14.28 10.07 -3.83
N ARG A 101 -14.46 9.06 -2.95
CA ARG A 101 -14.01 9.09 -1.55
C ARG A 101 -12.97 8.00 -1.27
N MET A 102 -13.40 6.75 -1.11
CA MET A 102 -12.51 5.58 -0.98
C MET A 102 -12.70 4.67 -2.19
N ASP A 103 -11.97 4.99 -3.26
CA ASP A 103 -12.16 4.36 -4.57
C ASP A 103 -11.43 3.02 -4.71
N VAL A 104 -10.28 2.87 -4.03
CA VAL A 104 -9.42 1.68 -4.16
C VAL A 104 -9.18 1.08 -2.79
N HIS A 105 -9.46 -0.22 -2.67
CA HIS A 105 -9.33 -0.96 -1.43
C HIS A 105 -8.22 -1.99 -1.60
N ILE A 106 -7.21 -1.95 -0.73
CA ILE A 106 -6.03 -2.80 -0.82
C ILE A 106 -5.90 -3.58 0.49
N ASN A 107 -6.08 -4.89 0.38
CA ASN A 107 -5.78 -5.82 1.47
C ASN A 107 -4.27 -6.14 1.45
N MET A 108 -3.55 -5.70 2.48
CA MET A 108 -2.15 -6.06 2.69
C MET A 108 -2.09 -7.33 3.55
N SER A 109 -2.21 -8.48 2.87
CA SER A 109 -2.29 -9.84 3.41
C SER A 109 -0.94 -10.36 3.93
N TYR A 110 -0.89 -11.66 4.23
CA TYR A 110 0.31 -12.38 4.63
C TYR A 110 1.41 -12.33 3.56
N CYS A 111 2.63 -12.59 4.00
CA CYS A 111 3.80 -12.73 3.16
C CYS A 111 3.57 -13.88 2.18
N THR A 112 3.77 -13.62 0.89
CA THR A 112 3.80 -14.66 -0.13
C THR A 112 5.24 -15.12 -0.36
N PRO A 113 5.46 -16.33 -0.93
CA PRO A 113 6.79 -16.80 -1.31
C PRO A 113 7.59 -15.76 -2.13
N CYS A 114 6.92 -15.12 -3.09
CA CYS A 114 7.49 -14.01 -3.88
C CYS A 114 7.90 -12.83 -2.98
N GLY A 115 7.04 -12.45 -2.03
CA GLY A 115 7.34 -11.42 -1.04
C GLY A 115 8.55 -11.77 -0.17
N PHE A 116 8.63 -13.00 0.31
CA PHE A 116 9.76 -13.48 1.12
C PHE A 116 11.08 -13.42 0.37
N ARG A 117 11.14 -13.93 -0.87
CA ARG A 117 12.36 -13.89 -1.70
C ARG A 117 12.82 -12.45 -1.94
N LEU A 118 11.88 -11.52 -2.14
CA LEU A 118 12.20 -10.10 -2.26
C LEU A 118 12.79 -9.53 -0.96
N LEU A 119 12.24 -9.89 0.21
CA LEU A 119 12.79 -9.49 1.51
C LEU A 119 14.18 -10.08 1.75
N ALA A 120 14.39 -11.36 1.44
CA ALA A 120 15.68 -12.03 1.58
C ALA A 120 16.76 -11.37 0.70
N SER A 121 16.39 -10.98 -0.52
CA SER A 121 17.26 -10.21 -1.42
C SER A 121 17.56 -8.82 -0.85
N ASN A 122 16.52 -8.07 -0.45
CA ASN A 122 16.68 -6.68 0.00
C ASN A 122 17.46 -6.54 1.31
N TYR A 123 17.29 -7.46 2.26
CA TYR A 123 17.91 -7.36 3.59
C TYR A 123 19.18 -8.17 3.75
N HIS A 124 19.31 -9.30 3.05
CA HIS A 124 20.42 -10.24 3.21
C HIS A 124 21.22 -10.47 1.93
N GLY A 125 20.82 -9.87 0.80
CA GLY A 125 21.47 -10.08 -0.50
C GLY A 125 21.30 -11.50 -1.04
N ILE A 126 20.35 -12.27 -0.51
CA ILE A 126 20.15 -13.68 -0.88
C ILE A 126 19.15 -13.75 -2.03
N THR A 127 19.63 -14.09 -3.22
CA THR A 127 18.81 -14.23 -4.43
C THR A 127 18.46 -15.69 -4.76
N GLN A 128 19.22 -16.64 -4.23
CA GLN A 128 19.02 -18.08 -4.41
C GLN A 128 19.51 -18.83 -3.17
N HIS A 129 18.78 -19.88 -2.78
CA HIS A 129 19.13 -20.73 -1.65
C HIS A 129 18.43 -22.09 -1.80
N GLU A 130 19.12 -23.18 -1.46
CA GLU A 130 18.60 -24.56 -1.62
C GLU A 130 17.28 -24.78 -0.86
N ARG A 131 17.14 -24.11 0.30
CA ARG A 131 15.92 -24.19 1.13
C ARG A 131 14.75 -23.32 0.66
N PHE A 132 14.87 -22.60 -0.46
CA PHE A 132 13.77 -21.74 -0.89
C PHE A 132 12.51 -22.53 -1.22
N GLU A 133 12.61 -23.73 -1.76
CA GLU A 133 11.44 -24.59 -2.00
C GLU A 133 10.76 -24.96 -0.67
N ASP A 134 11.52 -25.43 0.32
CA ASP A 134 11.00 -25.77 1.64
C ASP A 134 10.35 -24.57 2.34
N ILE A 135 10.97 -23.39 2.21
CA ILE A 135 10.47 -22.16 2.83
C ILE A 135 9.21 -21.66 2.11
N ASP A 136 9.16 -21.73 0.79
CA ASP A 136 7.99 -21.34 0.00
C ASP A 136 6.79 -22.25 0.35
N ASP A 137 7.03 -23.56 0.48
CA ASP A 137 6.03 -24.54 0.92
C ASP A 137 5.53 -24.25 2.35
N LEU A 138 6.43 -23.85 3.24
CA LEU A 138 6.08 -23.50 4.61
C LEU A 138 5.26 -22.21 4.65
N ILE A 139 5.64 -21.18 3.88
CA ILE A 139 4.90 -19.92 3.75
C ILE A 139 3.52 -20.16 3.15
N GLY A 140 3.38 -21.08 2.19
CA GLY A 140 2.08 -21.47 1.64
C GLY A 140 1.15 -22.14 2.65
N LYS A 141 1.71 -22.70 3.75
CA LYS A 141 0.97 -23.41 4.80
C LYS A 141 0.81 -22.59 6.09
N VAL A 142 1.64 -21.58 6.29
CA VAL A 142 1.71 -20.79 7.52
C VAL A 142 1.52 -19.32 7.22
N GLU A 143 0.54 -18.72 7.89
CA GLU A 143 0.25 -17.31 7.84
C GLU A 143 1.35 -16.48 8.51
N ILE A 144 2.28 -15.94 7.69
CA ILE A 144 3.44 -15.15 8.17
C ILE A 144 3.28 -13.70 7.74
N THR A 145 3.53 -12.74 8.64
CA THR A 145 3.56 -11.32 8.25
C THR A 145 4.99 -10.88 7.90
N PRO A 146 5.21 -9.99 6.91
CA PRO A 146 6.53 -9.48 6.50
C PRO A 146 7.35 -8.70 7.55
N ARG A 147 6.94 -8.68 8.82
CA ARG A 147 7.52 -7.78 9.82
C ARG A 147 8.95 -8.19 10.18
N ARG A 148 9.79 -7.17 10.40
CA ARG A 148 11.13 -7.30 11.00
C ARG A 148 11.08 -7.99 12.36
#